data_AF-A0A9D4L7Z5-F1
#
_entry.id   AF-A0A9D4L7Z5-F1
#
_cell.length_a   1.000
_cell.length_b   1.000
_cell.length_c   1.000
_cell.angle_alpha   90.00
_cell.angle_beta   90.00
_cell.angle_gamma   90.00
#
_symmetry.space_group_name_H-M   'P 1'
#
loop_
_entity.id
_entity.type
_entity.pdbx_description
1 polymer ?
#
loop_
_entity_poly.entity_id
_entity_poly.type
_entity_poly.pdbx_seq_one_letter_code
_entity_poly.pdbx_strand_id
1 'polypeptide(L)'
;MHTYIHAYMHTFIHTYIHTYIHTYIHTYIHTYIHTYIHTYIHTYIHTYIHTYIHTYIHTYIHTYIHTYIHTYIHTYIHTYIHTYIHTYIHTYIHTYIHTYIHTYIHTYIHTYIHTYIHTYIHTYKH
;
A
#
# COMPACT_ATOMS: atom_id res chain seq x y z
N MET A 1 -38.04 -68.70 43.71
CA MET A 1 -36.71 -68.83 43.07
C MET A 1 -36.73 -68.32 41.64
N HIS A 2 -37.59 -68.85 40.75
CA HIS A 2 -37.68 -68.42 39.35
C HIS A 2 -38.04 -66.94 39.16
N THR A 3 -38.97 -66.41 39.96
CA THR A 3 -39.36 -64.99 39.95
C THR A 3 -38.24 -64.05 40.43
N TYR A 4 -37.42 -64.49 41.38
CA TYR A 4 -36.30 -63.71 41.92
C TYR A 4 -35.14 -63.62 40.94
N ILE A 5 -34.83 -64.74 40.25
CA ILE A 5 -33.83 -64.78 39.17
C ILE A 5 -34.30 -63.90 38.01
N HIS A 6 -35.58 -63.96 37.65
CA HIS A 6 -36.13 -63.15 36.57
C HIS A 6 -36.10 -61.66 36.89
N ALA A 7 -36.50 -61.26 38.10
CA ALA A 7 -36.43 -59.87 38.54
C ALA A 7 -34.99 -59.34 38.60
N TYR A 8 -34.04 -60.16 39.09
CA TYR A 8 -32.63 -59.78 39.17
C TYR A 8 -31.99 -59.66 37.78
N MET A 9 -32.26 -60.60 36.87
CA MET A 9 -31.80 -60.48 35.48
C MET A 9 -32.41 -59.26 34.80
N HIS A 10 -33.71 -59.02 34.99
CA HIS A 10 -34.38 -57.87 34.39
C HIS A 10 -33.79 -56.55 34.89
N THR A 11 -33.60 -56.40 36.21
CA THR A 11 -33.01 -55.17 36.75
C THR A 11 -31.56 -55.01 36.32
N PHE A 12 -30.73 -56.07 36.37
CA PHE A 12 -29.33 -56.01 35.98
C PHE A 12 -29.15 -55.67 34.49
N ILE A 13 -29.91 -56.33 33.61
CA ILE A 13 -29.88 -56.04 32.17
C ILE A 13 -30.39 -54.63 31.91
N HIS A 14 -31.50 -54.23 32.54
CA HIS A 14 -32.06 -52.90 32.35
C HIS A 14 -31.11 -51.81 32.83
N THR A 15 -30.57 -51.90 34.05
CA THR A 15 -29.63 -50.87 34.54
C THR A 15 -28.34 -50.90 33.75
N TYR A 16 -27.75 -52.06 33.46
CA TYR A 16 -26.49 -52.12 32.73
C TYR A 16 -26.65 -51.59 31.30
N ILE A 17 -27.65 -52.07 30.55
CA ILE A 17 -27.89 -51.59 29.18
C ILE A 17 -28.28 -50.12 29.20
N HIS A 18 -29.20 -49.71 30.06
CA HIS A 18 -29.64 -48.32 30.09
C HIS A 18 -28.49 -47.38 30.49
N THR A 19 -27.74 -47.68 31.56
CA THR A 19 -26.63 -46.82 31.97
C THR A 19 -25.51 -46.84 30.96
N TYR A 20 -25.10 -48.00 30.44
CA TYR A 20 -24.01 -48.09 29.47
C TYR A 20 -24.37 -47.40 28.15
N ILE A 21 -25.53 -47.70 27.58
CA ILE A 21 -25.97 -47.07 26.33
C ILE A 21 -26.20 -45.58 26.55
N HIS A 22 -26.92 -45.18 27.60
CA HIS A 22 -27.21 -43.77 27.81
C HIS A 22 -25.94 -42.99 28.10
N THR A 23 -25.05 -43.47 28.98
CA THR A 23 -23.81 -42.74 29.27
C THR A 23 -22.89 -42.73 28.06
N TYR A 24 -22.67 -43.86 27.40
CA TYR A 24 -21.77 -43.94 26.26
C TYR A 24 -22.28 -43.09 25.08
N ILE A 25 -23.54 -43.27 24.68
CA ILE A 25 -24.11 -42.51 23.57
C ILE A 25 -24.18 -41.03 23.93
N HIS A 26 -24.72 -40.68 25.11
CA HIS A 26 -24.86 -39.28 25.46
C HIS A 26 -23.50 -38.60 25.64
N THR A 27 -22.55 -39.20 26.35
CA THR A 27 -21.24 -38.57 26.53
C THR A 27 -20.48 -38.54 25.22
N TYR A 28 -20.41 -39.63 24.48
CA TYR A 28 -19.65 -39.67 23.23
C TYR A 28 -20.24 -38.73 22.18
N ILE A 29 -21.54 -38.81 21.91
CA ILE A 29 -22.18 -37.95 20.91
C ILE A 29 -22.12 -36.49 21.36
N HIS A 30 -22.49 -36.18 22.60
CA HIS A 30 -22.51 -34.80 23.05
C HIS A 30 -21.10 -34.21 23.10
N THR A 31 -20.11 -34.92 23.66
CA THR A 31 -18.75 -34.38 23.72
C THR A 31 -18.14 -34.30 22.34
N TYR A 32 -18.27 -35.32 21.50
CA TYR A 32 -17.70 -35.32 20.16
C TYR A 32 -18.33 -34.24 19.29
N ILE A 33 -19.66 -34.18 19.21
CA ILE A 33 -20.35 -33.18 18.40
C ILE A 33 -20.07 -31.78 18.94
N HIS A 34 -20.18 -31.56 20.25
CA HIS A 34 -19.95 -30.24 20.81
C HIS A 34 -18.50 -29.80 20.63
N THR A 35 -17.51 -30.65 20.95
CA THR A 35 -16.10 -30.29 20.76
C THR A 35 -15.76 -30.13 19.30
N TYR A 36 -16.19 -31.03 18.42
CA TYR A 36 -15.90 -30.93 16.98
C TYR A 36 -16.54 -29.70 16.36
N ILE A 37 -17.84 -29.47 16.56
CA ILE A 37 -18.53 -28.31 16.02
C ILE A 37 -17.94 -27.02 16.61
N HIS A 38 -17.79 -26.95 17.94
CA HIS A 38 -17.27 -25.74 18.57
C HIS A 38 -15.84 -25.46 18.13
N THR A 39 -14.95 -26.45 18.16
CA THR A 39 -13.55 -26.23 17.76
C THR A 39 -13.47 -25.93 16.28
N TYR A 40 -14.11 -26.71 15.41
CA TYR A 40 -14.05 -26.50 13.97
C TYR A 40 -14.65 -25.15 13.56
N ILE A 41 -15.88 -24.85 13.99
CA ILE A 41 -16.52 -23.58 13.64
C ILE A 41 -15.74 -22.41 14.25
N HIS A 42 -15.41 -22.47 15.54
CA HIS A 42 -14.71 -21.36 16.18
C HIS A 42 -13.32 -21.16 15.58
N THR A 43 -12.53 -22.22 15.42
CA THR A 43 -11.18 -22.07 14.84
C THR A 43 -11.26 -21.66 13.39
N TYR A 44 -12.08 -22.32 12.56
CA TYR A 44 -12.18 -21.99 11.14
C TYR A 44 -12.69 -20.57 10.93
N ILE A 45 -13.82 -20.20 11.54
CA ILE A 45 -14.38 -18.85 11.38
C ILE A 45 -13.44 -17.80 11.96
N HIS A 46 -12.94 -17.99 13.19
CA HIS A 46 -12.06 -17.00 13.79
C HIS A 46 -10.75 -16.88 13.02
N THR A 47 -10.10 -17.97 12.66
CA THR A 47 -8.83 -17.90 11.92
C THR A 47 -9.06 -17.36 10.53
N TYR A 48 -10.05 -17.83 9.79
CA TYR A 48 -10.33 -17.36 8.44
C TYR A 48 -10.71 -15.89 8.42
N ILE A 49 -11.68 -15.47 9.24
CA ILE A 49 -12.12 -14.06 9.29
C ILE A 49 -10.97 -13.19 9.76
N HIS A 50 -10.29 -13.55 10.86
CA HIS A 50 -9.20 -12.74 11.37
C HIS A 50 -8.05 -12.65 10.37
N THR A 51 -7.59 -13.76 9.80
CA THR A 51 -6.50 -13.74 8.83
C THR A 51 -6.91 -13.02 7.57
N TYR A 52 -8.07 -13.31 6.98
CA TYR A 52 -8.54 -12.66 5.76
C TYR A 52 -8.73 -11.16 5.95
N ILE A 53 -9.49 -10.73 6.97
CA ILE A 53 -9.73 -9.32 7.23
C ILE A 53 -8.41 -8.61 7.57
N HIS A 54 -7.60 -9.16 8.47
CA HIS A 54 -6.35 -8.52 8.86
C HIS A 54 -5.39 -8.43 7.68
N THR A 55 -5.18 -9.51 6.92
CA THR A 55 -4.28 -9.49 5.76
C THR A 55 -4.81 -8.58 4.68
N TYR A 56 -6.10 -8.64 4.34
CA TYR A 56 -6.68 -7.80 3.30
C TYR A 56 -6.63 -6.33 3.67
N ILE A 57 -7.09 -5.97 4.87
CA ILE A 57 -7.07 -4.57 5.34
C ILE A 57 -5.63 -4.07 5.43
N HIS A 58 -4.75 -4.85 6.06
CA HIS A 58 -3.36 -4.43 6.22
C HIS A 58 -2.66 -4.28 4.88
N THR A 59 -2.76 -5.27 3.98
CA THR A 59 -2.13 -5.18 2.67
C THR A 59 -2.74 -4.09 1.82
N TYR A 60 -4.07 -3.97 1.76
CA TYR A 60 -4.75 -2.94 0.98
C TYR A 60 -4.42 -1.54 1.47
N ILE A 61 -4.57 -1.28 2.77
CA ILE A 61 -4.27 0.04 3.35
C ILE A 61 -2.78 0.35 3.19
N HIS A 62 -1.90 -0.58 3.54
CA HIS A 62 -0.46 -0.35 3.45
C HIS A 62 -0.03 -0.10 2.00
N THR A 63 -0.44 -0.96 1.06
CA THR A 63 -0.09 -0.78 -0.35
C THR A 63 -0.70 0.51 -0.89
N TYR A 64 -2.00 0.75 -0.71
CA TYR A 64 -2.67 1.94 -1.22
C TYR A 64 -2.02 3.22 -0.68
N ILE A 65 -1.87 3.34 0.64
CA ILE A 65 -1.27 4.51 1.28
C ILE A 65 0.17 4.66 0.83
N HIS A 66 0.98 3.60 0.88
CA HIS A 66 2.38 3.68 0.48
C HIS A 66 2.51 4.07 -0.99
N THR A 67 1.79 3.41 -1.91
CA THR A 67 1.85 3.74 -3.33
C THR A 67 1.32 5.14 -3.60
N TYR A 68 0.20 5.54 -3.00
CA TYR A 68 -0.39 6.85 -3.25
C TYR A 68 0.52 7.96 -2.71
N ILE A 69 0.96 7.87 -1.45
CA ILE A 69 1.84 8.87 -0.85
C ILE A 69 3.18 8.89 -1.59
N HIS A 70 3.80 7.74 -1.84
CA HIS A 70 5.08 7.71 -2.53
C HIS A 70 4.96 8.25 -3.94
N THR A 71 3.97 7.82 -4.74
CA THR A 71 3.81 8.31 -6.11
C THR A 71 3.45 9.78 -6.13
N TYR A 72 2.53 10.24 -5.27
CA TYR A 72 2.13 11.63 -5.22
C TYR A 72 3.28 12.53 -4.79
N ILE A 73 3.96 12.21 -3.68
CA ILE A 73 5.09 13.00 -3.18
C ILE A 73 6.24 12.97 -4.18
N HIS A 74 6.62 11.78 -4.68
CA HIS A 74 7.72 11.67 -5.62
C HIS A 74 7.40 12.42 -6.92
N THR A 75 6.22 12.22 -7.52
CA THR A 75 5.86 12.92 -8.75
C THR A 75 5.73 14.41 -8.51
N TYR A 76 5.05 14.86 -7.45
CA TYR A 76 4.89 16.28 -7.16
C TYR A 76 6.24 16.95 -6.89
N ILE A 77 7.05 16.41 -5.98
CA ILE A 77 8.36 16.98 -5.64
C ILE A 77 9.28 16.94 -6.86
N HIS A 78 9.41 15.78 -7.52
CA HIS A 78 10.31 15.67 -8.66
C HIS A 78 9.85 16.56 -9.81
N THR A 79 8.57 16.54 -10.18
CA THR A 79 8.09 17.38 -11.29
C THR A 79 8.19 18.84 -10.92
N TYR A 80 7.71 19.26 -9.75
CA TYR A 80 7.73 20.67 -9.35
C TYR A 80 9.15 21.20 -9.20
N ILE A 81 10.02 20.51 -8.45
CA ILE A 81 11.40 20.96 -8.26
C ILE A 81 12.16 20.91 -9.57
N HIS A 82 12.08 19.80 -10.32
CA HIS A 82 12.81 19.70 -11.58
C HIS A 82 12.32 20.73 -12.58
N THR A 83 11.00 20.86 -12.79
CA THR A 83 10.48 21.86 -13.75
C THR A 83 10.79 23.26 -13.27
N TYR A 84 10.56 23.61 -12.01
CA TYR A 84 10.81 24.96 -11.51
C TYR A 84 12.29 25.31 -11.57
N ILE A 85 13.18 24.47 -11.05
CA ILE A 85 14.62 24.73 -11.08
C ILE A 85 15.12 24.73 -12.52
N HIS A 86 14.77 23.72 -13.32
CA HIS A 86 15.26 23.64 -14.69
C HIS A 86 14.74 24.81 -15.52
N THR A 87 13.44 25.10 -15.50
CA THR A 87 12.90 26.24 -16.25
C THR A 87 13.45 27.55 -15.73
N TYR A 88 13.44 27.80 -14.42
CA TYR A 88 13.92 29.07 -13.87
C TYR A 88 15.40 29.29 -14.13
N ILE A 89 16.26 28.31 -13.79
CA ILE A 89 17.71 28.44 -14.02
C ILE A 89 18.00 28.50 -15.51
N HIS A 90 17.44 27.59 -16.31
CA HIS A 90 17.73 27.55 -17.74
C HIS A 90 17.24 28.82 -18.43
N THR A 91 15.99 29.24 -18.21
CA THR A 91 15.47 30.45 -18.83
C THR A 91 16.20 31.68 -18.30
N TYR A 92 16.39 31.83 -17.00
CA TYR A 92 17.04 33.02 -16.44
C TYR A 92 18.49 33.12 -16.90
N ILE A 93 19.30 32.06 -16.75
CA ILE A 93 20.70 32.07 -17.16
C ILE A 93 20.80 32.23 -18.68
N HIS A 94 20.05 31.44 -19.45
CA HIS A 94 20.14 31.50 -20.91
C HIS A 94 19.67 32.86 -21.41
N THR A 95 18.52 33.36 -20.98
CA THR A 95 18.04 34.68 -21.42
C THR A 95 18.97 35.77 -20.94
N TYR A 96 19.39 35.79 -19.68
CA TYR A 96 20.24 36.85 -19.15
C TYR A 96 21.62 36.85 -19.82
N ILE A 97 22.31 35.71 -19.87
CA ILE A 97 23.62 35.61 -20.51
C ILE A 97 23.49 35.90 -22.00
N HIS A 98 22.55 35.27 -22.69
CA HIS A 98 22.41 35.48 -24.13
C HIS A 98 22.04 36.92 -24.44
N THR A 99 21.06 37.52 -23.76
CA THR A 99 20.67 38.90 -24.02
C THR A 99 21.78 39.85 -23.64
N TYR A 100 22.39 39.71 -22.46
CA TYR A 100 23.44 40.62 -22.01
C TYR A 100 24.68 40.53 -22.89
N ILE A 101 25.21 39.32 -23.13
CA ILE A 101 26.37 39.14 -24.00
C ILE A 101 26.04 39.57 -25.42
N HIS A 102 24.93 39.12 -25.98
CA HIS A 102 24.59 39.46 -27.37
C HIS A 102 24.38 40.97 -27.51
N THR A 103 23.58 41.60 -26.65
CA THR A 103 23.34 43.04 -26.74
C THR A 103 24.61 43.81 -26.48
N TYR A 104 25.38 43.50 -25.44
CA TYR A 104 26.60 44.24 -25.11
C TYR A 104 27.65 44.09 -26.21
N ILE A 105 27.97 42.87 -26.64
CA ILE A 105 28.95 42.63 -27.70
C ILE A 105 28.44 43.24 -29.02
N HIS A 106 27.19 42.98 -29.40
CA HIS A 106 26.67 43.47 -30.66
C HIS A 106 26.59 44.99 -30.69
N THR A 107 26.02 45.63 -29.66
CA THR A 107 25.94 47.09 -29.60
C THR A 107 27.32 47.70 -29.49
N TYR A 108 28.19 47.23 -28.60
CA TYR A 108 29.52 47.81 -28.42
C TYR A 108 30.37 47.66 -29.68
N ILE A 109 30.49 46.45 -30.22
CA ILE A 109 31.29 46.22 -31.43
C ILE A 109 30.68 46.94 -32.62
N HIS A 110 29.37 46.81 -32.86
CA HIS A 110 28.74 47.44 -34.01
C HIS A 110 28.79 48.96 -33.91
N THR A 111 28.42 49.55 -32.77
CA THR A 111 28.46 51.01 -32.62
C THR A 111 29.90 51.51 -32.68
N TYR A 112 30.85 50.89 -31.98
CA TYR A 112 32.24 51.33 -31.98
C TYR A 112 32.86 51.20 -33.36
N ILE A 113 32.77 50.04 -34.01
CA ILE A 113 33.33 49.84 -35.36
C ILE A 113 32.62 50.73 -36.38
N HIS A 114 31.29 50.77 -36.39
CA HIS A 114 30.56 51.58 -37.36
C HIS A 114 30.82 53.07 -37.15
N THR A 115 30.77 53.58 -35.92
CA THR A 115 31.03 55.00 -35.67
C THR A 115 32.48 55.34 -35.95
N TYR A 116 33.44 54.53 -35.51
CA TYR A 116 34.86 54.78 -35.74
C TYR A 116 35.20 54.74 -37.23
N ILE A 117 34.79 53.69 -37.95
CA ILE A 117 35.04 53.60 -39.40
C ILE A 117 34.32 54.72 -40.15
N HIS A 118 33.04 54.98 -39.86
CA HIS A 118 32.29 56.01 -40.56
C HIS A 118 32.85 57.41 -40.29
N THR A 119 33.17 57.74 -39.03
CA THR A 119 33.77 59.04 -38.69
C THR A 119 35.15 59.16 -39.28
N TYR A 120 36.03 58.16 -39.14
CA TYR A 120 37.39 58.19 -39.66
C TYR A 120 37.42 58.31 -41.19
N ILE A 121 36.59 57.54 -41.91
CA ILE A 121 36.47 57.66 -43.37
C ILE A 121 35.89 59.02 -43.76
N HIS A 122 34.88 59.53 -43.05
CA HIS A 122 34.25 60.80 -43.41
C HIS A 122 35.09 62.04 -43.05
N THR A 123 36.00 61.94 -42.06
CA THR A 123 36.88 63.04 -41.65
C THR A 123 38.25 63.03 -42.32
N TYR A 124 38.78 61.87 -42.73
CA TYR A 124 40.11 61.78 -43.35
C TYR A 124 40.08 61.55 -44.86
N LYS A 125 38.93 61.21 -45.43
CA LYS A 125 38.76 60.99 -46.88
C LYS A 125 38.05 62.17 -47.57
N HIS A 126 37.79 63.25 -46.85
CA HIS A 126 37.31 64.54 -47.35
C HIS A 126 38.30 65.64 -46.97
#